data_AF-A0AAV6B8H6-F1
#
_entry.id   AF-A0AAV6B8H6-F1
#
_cell.length_a   1.000
_cell.length_b   1.000
_cell.length_c   1.000
_cell.angle_alpha   90.00
_cell.angle_beta   90.00
_cell.angle_gamma   90.00
#
_symmetry.space_group_name_H-M   'P 1'
#
loop_
_entity.id
_entity.type
_entity.pdbx_description
1 polymer ?
#
loop_
_entity_poly.entity_id
_entity_poly.type
_entity_poly.pdbx_seq_one_letter_code
_entity_poly.pdbx_strand_id
1 'polypeptide(L)'
;MKTKATLTRWLAIVAVLCAQTGYVPAQEQSDELKQLKQQIQALEQKVKILERNKELEAEGVEARAKTLPTVHLGASGVNVTSGDSNFVLKIRGYVQADSRTFLNDDSSLKGNDTFLLRRVRPIIEGTIAKDFDYRLMLEFGSGVTSGTGNNGFLQDGYVNYKRFDFAQLQIGKFKEPVGLERLQSAANLLFIERGLPTQLVPNRDVGIQLHGKLWGNTLGYQLGYFNGTGDGGSGDIETTDDGKDIAARLFAHPFDRTDIGPLKKLGLGIAVTHGQHEGALRNYSTAGQQVWYRWRTGVGTNGATANVVSDDNTTRIAPQGYYYWGPFGVFGEYVISSRDAVSSAGTATRRERLDNQAWQVAVSYFLTGEENSFG
;
A
#
# COMPACT_ATOMS: atom_id res chain seq x y z
N MET A 1 6.27 62.48 -5.32
CA MET A 1 6.26 62.29 -6.78
C MET A 1 5.40 61.06 -7.09
N LYS A 2 4.24 61.05 -7.74
CA LYS A 2 3.32 62.01 -8.38
C LYS A 2 1.90 61.45 -8.05
N THR A 3 1.10 62.04 -7.16
CA THR A 3 -0.06 62.92 -7.42
C THR A 3 -0.91 62.68 -8.68
N LYS A 4 -2.21 62.46 -8.41
CA LYS A 4 -3.45 62.87 -9.14
C LYS A 4 -3.95 62.03 -10.33
N ALA A 5 -5.04 61.30 -10.10
CA ALA A 5 -6.19 61.19 -11.02
C ALA A 5 -7.42 60.61 -10.27
N THR A 6 -7.98 61.43 -9.39
CA THR A 6 -9.28 61.25 -8.73
C THR A 6 -10.43 61.55 -9.68
N LEU A 7 -11.55 60.84 -9.48
CA LEU A 7 -12.93 61.30 -9.68
C LEU A 7 -13.26 61.84 -11.09
N THR A 8 -13.74 60.98 -11.99
CA THR A 8 -14.39 61.46 -13.24
C THR A 8 -15.55 60.57 -13.70
N ARG A 9 -16.37 60.08 -12.76
CA ARG A 9 -17.68 59.47 -13.10
C ARG A 9 -18.86 59.90 -12.23
N TRP A 10 -18.64 60.83 -11.29
CA TRP A 10 -19.70 61.38 -10.42
C TRP A 10 -20.20 62.78 -10.84
N LEU A 11 -19.87 63.24 -12.05
CA LEU A 11 -20.21 64.59 -12.53
C LEU A 11 -21.34 64.62 -13.57
N ALA A 12 -22.01 63.50 -13.85
CA ALA A 12 -23.16 63.46 -14.75
C ALA A 12 -24.54 63.61 -14.05
N ILE A 13 -24.57 63.76 -12.71
CA ILE A 13 -25.85 63.87 -11.96
C ILE A 13 -26.10 65.29 -11.41
N VAL A 14 -25.15 66.23 -11.51
CA VAL A 14 -25.32 67.59 -10.95
C VAL A 14 -25.64 68.68 -12.00
N ALA A 15 -25.75 68.32 -13.29
CA ALA A 15 -26.02 69.29 -14.36
C ALA A 15 -27.46 69.27 -14.91
N VAL A 16 -28.48 69.18 -14.04
CA VAL A 16 -29.90 69.42 -14.42
C VAL A 16 -30.63 70.29 -13.37
N LEU A 17 -29.95 71.26 -12.76
CA LEU A 17 -30.58 72.15 -11.78
C LEU A 17 -30.21 73.60 -12.03
N CYS A 18 -30.59 74.12 -13.20
CA CYS A 18 -30.76 75.55 -13.45
C CYS A 18 -31.53 75.75 -14.76
N ALA A 19 -32.86 75.56 -14.74
CA ALA A 19 -33.85 76.35 -15.49
C ALA A 19 -35.24 75.72 -15.30
N GLN A 20 -36.22 76.57 -14.95
CA GLN A 20 -37.65 76.31 -14.68
C GLN A 20 -38.03 76.16 -13.20
N THR A 21 -38.08 77.29 -12.50
CA THR A 21 -38.90 77.45 -11.29
C THR A 21 -40.37 77.60 -11.70
N GLY A 22 -41.03 76.46 -11.95
CA GLY A 22 -42.47 76.37 -11.74
C GLY A 22 -42.73 76.31 -10.23
N TYR A 23 -43.59 77.17 -9.70
CA TYR A 23 -44.00 77.11 -8.30
C TYR A 23 -44.88 75.86 -8.13
N VAL A 24 -44.28 74.78 -7.63
CA VAL A 24 -44.97 73.55 -7.23
C VAL A 24 -45.48 73.76 -5.79
N PRO A 25 -46.78 73.60 -5.50
CA PRO A 25 -47.31 73.77 -4.15
C PRO A 25 -46.56 72.90 -3.12
N ALA A 26 -46.32 73.43 -1.91
CA ALA A 26 -45.57 72.76 -0.84
C ALA A 26 -46.13 71.36 -0.46
N GLN A 27 -47.37 71.07 -0.84
CA GLN A 27 -48.04 69.79 -0.68
C GLN A 27 -47.48 68.72 -1.65
N GLU A 28 -47.21 69.08 -2.92
CA GLU A 28 -46.60 68.18 -3.92
C GLU A 28 -45.17 67.79 -3.55
N GLN A 29 -44.36 68.73 -3.04
CA GLN A 29 -43.01 68.42 -2.53
C GLN A 29 -43.04 67.47 -1.33
N SER A 30 -44.06 67.57 -0.47
CA SER A 30 -44.20 66.68 0.68
C SER A 30 -44.61 65.26 0.29
N ASP A 31 -45.38 65.12 -0.78
CA ASP A 31 -45.85 63.85 -1.32
C ASP A 31 -44.75 63.15 -2.14
N GLU A 32 -43.97 63.89 -2.93
CA GLU A 32 -42.74 63.38 -3.57
C GLU A 32 -41.73 62.86 -2.54
N LEU A 33 -41.53 63.59 -1.44
CA LEU A 33 -40.58 63.20 -0.40
C LEU A 33 -41.06 61.96 0.38
N LYS A 34 -42.37 61.77 0.52
CA LYS A 34 -42.95 60.51 1.02
C LYS A 34 -42.76 59.36 0.03
N GLN A 35 -42.99 59.59 -1.26
CA GLN A 35 -42.77 58.59 -2.32
C GLN A 35 -41.31 58.16 -2.39
N LEU A 36 -40.35 59.09 -2.33
CA LEU A 36 -38.92 58.77 -2.29
C LEU A 36 -38.56 57.96 -1.06
N LYS A 37 -39.07 58.32 0.13
CA LYS A 37 -38.85 57.53 1.35
C LYS A 37 -39.40 56.10 1.23
N GLN A 38 -40.58 55.93 0.64
CA GLN A 38 -41.15 54.61 0.35
C GLN A 38 -40.32 53.83 -0.66
N GLN A 39 -39.81 54.49 -1.72
CA GLN A 39 -38.91 53.87 -2.68
C GLN A 39 -37.58 53.47 -2.05
N ILE A 40 -37.00 54.29 -1.17
CA ILE A 40 -35.77 53.96 -0.44
C ILE A 40 -36.01 52.72 0.45
N GLN A 41 -37.10 52.67 1.20
CA GLN A 41 -37.44 51.49 2.02
C GLN A 41 -37.66 50.23 1.17
N ALA A 42 -38.33 50.36 0.02
CA ALA A 42 -38.53 49.25 -0.92
C ALA A 42 -37.21 48.78 -1.56
N LEU A 43 -36.30 49.71 -1.87
CA LEU A 43 -34.97 49.40 -2.38
C LEU A 43 -34.09 48.76 -1.30
N GLU A 44 -34.12 49.24 -0.06
CA GLU A 44 -33.42 48.62 1.08
C GLU A 44 -33.90 47.18 1.31
N GLN A 45 -35.21 46.92 1.21
CA GLN A 45 -35.75 45.56 1.28
C GLN A 45 -35.27 44.70 0.11
N LYS A 46 -35.27 45.23 -1.12
CA LYS A 46 -34.74 44.51 -2.28
C LYS A 46 -33.24 44.20 -2.15
N VAL A 47 -32.44 45.12 -1.62
CA VAL A 47 -31.01 44.91 -1.37
C VAL A 47 -30.81 43.80 -0.35
N LYS A 48 -31.53 43.81 0.78
CA LYS A 48 -31.47 42.73 1.77
C LYS A 48 -31.86 41.37 1.19
N ILE A 49 -32.89 41.32 0.35
CA ILE A 49 -33.31 40.09 -0.34
C ILE A 49 -32.23 39.62 -1.32
N LEU A 50 -31.62 40.53 -2.09
CA LEU A 50 -30.53 40.20 -3.01
C LEU A 50 -29.29 39.68 -2.28
N GLU A 51 -28.92 40.31 -1.16
CA GLU A 51 -27.81 39.84 -0.31
C GLU A 51 -28.09 38.44 0.24
N ARG A 52 -29.31 38.19 0.75
CA ARG A 52 -29.71 36.87 1.24
C ARG A 52 -29.74 35.82 0.13
N ASN A 53 -30.23 36.16 -1.07
CA ASN A 53 -30.21 35.26 -2.22
C ASN A 53 -28.78 34.90 -2.62
N LYS A 54 -27.87 35.88 -2.62
CA LYS A 54 -26.45 35.64 -2.92
C LYS A 54 -25.78 34.75 -1.87
N GLU A 55 -26.14 34.90 -0.59
CA GLU A 55 -25.69 34.01 0.49
C GLU A 55 -26.23 32.59 0.30
N LEU A 56 -27.52 32.43 0.01
CA LEU A 56 -28.14 31.12 -0.28
C LEU A 56 -27.54 30.45 -1.54
N GLU A 57 -27.21 31.24 -2.57
CA GLU A 57 -26.49 30.75 -3.75
C GLU A 57 -25.07 30.29 -3.39
N ALA A 58 -24.34 31.06 -2.57
CA ALA A 58 -23.02 30.68 -2.09
C ALA A 58 -23.07 29.40 -1.23
N GLU A 59 -23.99 29.33 -0.26
CA GLU A 59 -24.26 28.13 0.54
C GLU A 59 -24.65 26.93 -0.35
N GLY A 60 -25.47 27.15 -1.37
CA GLY A 60 -25.88 26.12 -2.33
C GLY A 60 -24.73 25.64 -3.21
N VAL A 61 -23.83 26.53 -3.62
CA VAL A 61 -22.60 26.18 -4.35
C VAL A 61 -21.63 25.42 -3.46
N GLU A 62 -21.42 25.83 -2.21
CA GLU A 62 -20.58 25.09 -1.26
C GLU A 62 -21.16 23.72 -0.90
N ALA A 63 -22.47 23.63 -0.70
CA ALA A 63 -23.15 22.36 -0.44
C ALA A 63 -23.03 21.40 -1.64
N ARG A 64 -23.16 21.90 -2.87
CA ARG A 64 -22.92 21.12 -4.10
C ARG A 64 -21.45 20.76 -4.27
N ALA A 65 -20.52 21.65 -3.93
CA ALA A 65 -19.09 21.35 -4.00
C ALA A 65 -18.70 20.20 -3.05
N LYS A 66 -19.31 20.12 -1.86
CA LYS A 66 -19.09 19.03 -0.90
C LYS A 66 -19.64 17.68 -1.36
N THR A 67 -20.58 17.64 -2.31
CA THR A 67 -21.13 16.37 -2.83
C THR A 67 -20.45 15.89 -4.11
N LEU A 68 -19.65 16.75 -4.77
CA LEU A 68 -18.93 16.37 -5.97
C LEU A 68 -17.72 15.48 -5.65
N PRO A 69 -17.40 14.49 -6.51
CA PRO A 69 -16.16 13.76 -6.40
C PRO A 69 -14.95 14.68 -6.60
N THR A 70 -13.87 14.39 -5.88
CA THR A 70 -12.57 15.04 -6.06
C THR A 70 -11.63 14.11 -6.82
N VAL A 71 -10.82 14.67 -7.71
CA VAL A 71 -9.78 13.95 -8.46
C VAL A 71 -8.45 14.65 -8.22
N HIS A 72 -7.46 13.89 -7.75
CA HIS A 72 -6.11 14.37 -7.49
C HIS A 72 -5.11 13.52 -8.28
N LEU A 73 -4.28 14.17 -9.09
CA LEU A 73 -3.13 13.55 -9.76
C LEU A 73 -1.83 14.07 -9.12
N GLY A 74 -1.00 13.16 -8.61
CA GLY A 74 0.28 13.52 -7.99
C GLY A 74 1.29 12.39 -8.02
N ALA A 75 2.37 12.53 -7.24
CA ALA A 75 3.46 11.54 -7.17
C ALA A 75 2.97 10.13 -6.78
N SER A 76 1.88 10.05 -6.01
CA SER A 76 1.27 8.78 -5.57
C SER A 76 0.26 8.20 -6.58
N GLY A 77 0.15 8.77 -7.78
CA GLY A 77 -0.78 8.36 -8.82
C GLY A 77 -2.06 9.19 -8.87
N VAL A 78 -3.14 8.58 -9.36
CA VAL A 78 -4.48 9.17 -9.45
C VAL A 78 -5.29 8.74 -8.22
N ASN A 79 -5.86 9.69 -7.50
CA ASN A 79 -6.79 9.45 -6.40
C ASN A 79 -8.14 10.11 -6.71
N VAL A 80 -9.22 9.33 -6.66
CA VAL A 80 -10.60 9.78 -6.83
C VAL A 80 -11.34 9.51 -5.53
N THR A 81 -11.97 10.52 -4.94
CA THR A 81 -12.75 10.39 -3.70
C THR A 81 -14.16 10.93 -3.92
N SER A 82 -15.19 10.15 -3.57
CA SER A 82 -16.58 10.62 -3.62
C SER A 82 -16.81 11.79 -2.65
N GLY A 83 -17.78 12.66 -2.93
CA GLY A 83 -18.03 13.83 -2.08
C GLY A 83 -18.36 13.48 -0.62
N ASP A 84 -19.06 12.37 -0.40
CA ASP A 84 -19.37 11.83 0.93
C ASP A 84 -18.21 11.06 1.60
N SER A 85 -17.06 10.97 0.93
CA SER A 85 -15.87 10.22 1.31
C SER A 85 -16.12 8.73 1.59
N ASN A 86 -17.23 8.17 1.10
CA ASN A 86 -17.53 6.75 1.25
C ASN A 86 -16.71 5.88 0.27
N PHE A 87 -16.34 6.43 -0.87
CA PHE A 87 -15.61 5.72 -1.91
C PHE A 87 -14.30 6.44 -2.22
N VAL A 88 -13.21 5.66 -2.21
CA VAL A 88 -11.88 6.11 -2.59
C VAL A 88 -11.34 5.11 -3.63
N LEU A 89 -10.81 5.63 -4.73
CA LEU A 89 -10.13 4.87 -5.77
C LEU A 89 -8.75 5.47 -5.99
N LYS A 90 -7.71 4.65 -5.82
CA LYS A 90 -6.32 4.99 -6.08
C LYS A 90 -5.79 4.11 -7.19
N ILE A 91 -5.31 4.73 -8.26
CA ILE A 91 -4.64 4.08 -9.36
C ILE A 91 -3.19 4.54 -9.35
N ARG A 92 -2.28 3.58 -9.16
CA ARG A 92 -0.84 3.83 -9.14
C ARG A 92 -0.09 2.63 -9.69
N GLY A 93 1.22 2.71 -9.72
CA GLY A 93 2.05 1.58 -10.11
C GLY A 93 3.51 1.95 -10.11
N TYR A 94 4.34 0.98 -10.46
CA TYR A 94 5.76 1.20 -10.64
C TYR A 94 6.33 0.23 -11.67
N VAL A 95 7.42 0.66 -12.28
CA VAL A 95 8.25 -0.14 -13.17
C VAL A 95 9.66 -0.16 -12.61
N GLN A 96 10.28 -1.33 -12.61
CA GLN A 96 11.69 -1.52 -12.28
C GLN A 96 12.34 -2.22 -13.46
N ALA A 97 13.36 -1.59 -14.03
CA ALA A 97 14.16 -2.11 -15.12
C ALA A 97 15.59 -2.28 -14.61
N ASP A 98 16.13 -3.49 -14.78
CA ASP A 98 17.42 -3.87 -14.24
C ASP A 98 18.35 -4.31 -15.37
N SER A 99 19.64 -4.17 -15.12
CA SER A 99 20.71 -4.87 -15.86
C SER A 99 21.43 -5.80 -14.90
N ARG A 100 21.74 -7.01 -15.36
CA ARG A 100 22.56 -7.98 -14.63
C ARG A 100 23.79 -8.29 -15.47
N THR A 101 24.95 -8.18 -14.83
CA THR A 101 26.25 -8.50 -15.42
C THR A 101 27.12 -9.17 -14.37
N PHE A 102 27.60 -10.37 -14.66
CA PHE A 102 28.41 -11.16 -13.74
C PHE A 102 29.87 -11.22 -14.21
N LEU A 103 30.80 -10.94 -13.31
CA LEU A 103 32.23 -11.03 -13.59
C LEU A 103 32.72 -12.47 -13.42
N ASN A 104 33.63 -12.91 -14.29
CA ASN A 104 34.24 -14.25 -14.27
C ASN A 104 33.24 -15.41 -14.37
N ASP A 105 32.21 -15.22 -15.20
CA ASP A 105 31.17 -16.23 -15.37
C ASP A 105 31.69 -17.52 -16.02
N ASP A 106 31.18 -18.66 -15.54
CA ASP A 106 31.48 -19.95 -16.13
C ASP A 106 30.90 -19.99 -17.54
N SER A 107 31.69 -20.42 -18.53
CA SER A 107 31.26 -20.55 -19.91
C SER A 107 29.97 -21.39 -20.10
N SER A 108 29.61 -22.22 -19.12
CA SER A 108 28.38 -23.02 -19.06
C SER A 108 27.13 -22.26 -18.60
N LEU A 109 27.26 -21.09 -17.96
CA LEU A 109 26.15 -20.28 -17.44
C LEU A 109 25.65 -19.25 -18.48
N LYS A 110 25.32 -19.71 -19.69
CA LYS A 110 24.84 -18.82 -20.77
C LYS A 110 23.52 -18.13 -20.40
N GLY A 111 23.43 -16.82 -20.66
CA GLY A 111 22.18 -16.04 -20.58
C GLY A 111 21.82 -15.48 -19.20
N ASN A 112 22.76 -15.49 -18.25
CA ASN A 112 22.63 -14.82 -16.95
C ASN A 112 22.85 -13.30 -17.02
N ASP A 113 23.67 -12.83 -17.97
CA ASP A 113 23.82 -11.42 -18.31
C ASP A 113 22.64 -10.96 -19.16
N THR A 114 21.88 -9.98 -18.68
CA THR A 114 20.64 -9.57 -19.34
C THR A 114 20.14 -8.20 -18.91
N PHE A 115 19.33 -7.59 -19.77
CA PHE A 115 18.43 -6.49 -19.42
C PHE A 115 17.03 -7.06 -19.21
N LEU A 116 16.35 -6.62 -18.15
CA LEU A 116 15.03 -7.12 -17.80
C LEU A 116 14.13 -6.03 -17.24
N LEU A 117 12.83 -6.17 -17.45
CA LEU A 117 11.82 -5.49 -16.65
C LEU A 117 11.57 -6.31 -15.41
N ARG A 118 12.27 -6.02 -14.31
CA ARG A 118 12.20 -6.80 -13.08
C ARG A 118 10.80 -6.82 -12.46
N ARG A 119 10.09 -5.69 -12.51
CA ARG A 119 8.71 -5.54 -12.03
C ARG A 119 7.97 -4.53 -12.90
N VAL A 120 6.74 -4.85 -13.27
CA VAL A 120 5.81 -3.94 -13.93
C VAL A 120 4.47 -4.11 -13.23
N ARG A 121 4.15 -3.23 -12.29
CA ARG A 121 3.02 -3.43 -11.38
C ARG A 121 2.04 -2.27 -11.42
N PRO A 122 0.94 -2.38 -12.17
CA PRO A 122 -0.22 -1.55 -11.94
C PRO A 122 -0.92 -1.99 -10.65
N ILE A 123 -1.41 -1.01 -9.90
CA ILE A 123 -2.05 -1.18 -8.60
C ILE A 123 -3.33 -0.35 -8.60
N ILE A 124 -4.45 -1.01 -8.30
CA ILE A 124 -5.74 -0.38 -8.05
C ILE A 124 -6.11 -0.72 -6.61
N GLU A 125 -6.31 0.29 -5.79
CA GLU A 125 -6.66 0.11 -4.37
C GLU A 125 -7.55 1.23 -3.89
N GLY A 126 -8.24 1.04 -2.78
CA GLY A 126 -9.20 2.03 -2.34
C GLY A 126 -10.01 1.60 -1.14
N THR A 127 -11.05 2.37 -0.85
CA THR A 127 -11.99 2.12 0.24
C THR A 127 -13.42 2.20 -0.28
N ILE A 128 -14.28 1.28 0.13
CA ILE A 128 -15.71 1.23 -0.15
C ILE A 128 -16.46 1.34 1.17
N ALA A 129 -17.51 2.17 1.19
CA ALA A 129 -18.37 2.42 2.35
C ALA A 129 -17.61 2.73 3.65
N LYS A 130 -16.46 3.42 3.55
CA LYS A 130 -15.51 3.73 4.66
C LYS A 130 -14.86 2.54 5.37
N ASP A 131 -15.47 1.36 5.31
CA ASP A 131 -15.12 0.22 6.15
C ASP A 131 -14.41 -0.91 5.40
N PHE A 132 -14.43 -0.92 4.05
CA PHE A 132 -13.84 -1.99 3.24
C PHE A 132 -12.70 -1.46 2.38
N ASP A 133 -11.46 -1.79 2.76
CA ASP A 133 -10.33 -1.56 1.87
C ASP A 133 -10.22 -2.69 0.85
N TYR A 134 -9.87 -2.37 -0.39
CA TYR A 134 -9.60 -3.36 -1.43
C TYR A 134 -8.28 -3.06 -2.11
N ARG A 135 -7.64 -4.11 -2.64
CA ARG A 135 -6.41 -4.00 -3.42
C ARG A 135 -6.35 -5.04 -4.52
N LEU A 136 -5.98 -4.59 -5.71
CA LEU A 136 -5.60 -5.39 -6.85
C LEU A 136 -4.21 -4.93 -7.32
N MET A 137 -3.22 -5.80 -7.21
CA MET A 137 -1.87 -5.60 -7.73
C MET A 137 -1.56 -6.68 -8.74
N LEU A 138 -1.21 -6.27 -9.95
CA LEU A 138 -0.80 -7.17 -11.03
C LEU A 138 0.72 -7.13 -11.23
N GLU A 139 1.26 -8.08 -11.97
CA GLU A 139 2.66 -8.17 -12.39
C GLU A 139 2.75 -8.51 -13.88
N PHE A 140 3.59 -7.77 -14.61
CA PHE A 140 3.91 -7.99 -16.02
C PHE A 140 5.43 -8.06 -16.30
N GLY A 141 6.26 -8.04 -15.24
CA GLY A 141 7.72 -8.14 -15.35
C GLY A 141 8.25 -9.57 -15.53
N SER A 142 9.57 -9.71 -15.44
CA SER A 142 10.35 -10.92 -15.78
C SER A 142 10.18 -12.12 -14.84
N GLY A 143 9.15 -12.10 -13.99
CA GLY A 143 8.84 -13.16 -13.03
C GLY A 143 7.43 -13.71 -13.17
N VAL A 144 6.67 -13.27 -14.18
CA VAL A 144 5.35 -13.83 -14.47
C VAL A 144 5.52 -15.22 -15.06
N THR A 145 5.06 -16.22 -14.32
CA THR A 145 4.99 -17.60 -14.76
C THR A 145 3.57 -18.09 -14.55
N SER A 146 2.97 -18.69 -15.58
CA SER A 146 1.70 -19.37 -15.45
C SER A 146 1.93 -20.87 -15.28
N GLY A 147 1.39 -21.44 -14.22
CA GLY A 147 1.39 -22.87 -13.96
C GLY A 147 0.09 -23.31 -13.29
N THR A 148 -0.10 -24.62 -13.19
CA THR A 148 -1.16 -25.20 -12.37
C THR A 148 -1.00 -24.69 -10.94
N GLY A 149 -2.01 -23.99 -10.41
CA GLY A 149 -2.01 -23.45 -9.05
C GLY A 149 -1.58 -21.98 -8.90
N ASN A 150 -0.95 -21.35 -9.91
CA ASN A 150 -0.64 -19.91 -9.88
C ASN A 150 -0.49 -19.31 -11.29
N ASN A 151 -1.22 -18.23 -11.58
CA ASN A 151 -1.14 -17.51 -12.85
C ASN A 151 0.04 -16.52 -12.94
N GLY A 152 0.71 -16.21 -11.83
CA GLY A 152 1.87 -15.30 -11.75
C GLY A 152 1.55 -13.81 -11.97
N PHE A 153 0.44 -13.50 -12.62
CA PHE A 153 -0.05 -12.14 -12.87
C PHE A 153 -0.64 -11.50 -11.62
N LEU A 154 -1.41 -12.25 -10.82
CA LEU A 154 -2.03 -11.74 -9.60
C LEU A 154 -1.05 -11.80 -8.43
N GLN A 155 -0.72 -10.62 -7.90
CA GLN A 155 0.19 -10.48 -6.77
C GLN A 155 -0.59 -10.24 -5.47
N ASP A 156 -1.38 -9.19 -5.40
CA ASP A 156 -2.33 -8.96 -4.29
C ASP A 156 -3.74 -8.84 -4.88
N GLY A 157 -4.72 -9.49 -4.24
CA GLY A 157 -6.12 -9.45 -4.61
C GLY A 157 -6.96 -9.73 -3.37
N TYR A 158 -7.28 -8.69 -2.60
CA TYR A 158 -7.97 -8.86 -1.32
C TYR A 158 -8.95 -7.74 -1.00
N VAL A 159 -9.84 -8.04 -0.06
CA VAL A 159 -10.68 -7.07 0.67
C VAL A 159 -10.36 -7.16 2.16
N ASN A 160 -10.36 -6.02 2.86
CA ASN A 160 -10.10 -5.91 4.29
C ASN A 160 -11.20 -5.06 4.94
N TYR A 161 -11.98 -5.70 5.81
CA TYR A 161 -12.94 -5.01 6.66
C TYR A 161 -12.22 -4.38 7.85
N LYS A 162 -12.21 -3.06 7.92
CA LYS A 162 -11.38 -2.25 8.82
C LYS A 162 -12.16 -1.34 9.77
N ARG A 163 -13.43 -1.67 10.07
CA ARG A 163 -14.27 -0.88 10.97
C ARG A 163 -13.65 -0.66 12.35
N PHE A 164 -12.88 -1.64 12.82
CA PHE A 164 -12.23 -1.62 14.13
C PHE A 164 -10.72 -1.72 13.97
N ASP A 165 -9.97 -0.72 14.45
CA ASP A 165 -8.50 -0.73 14.37
C ASP A 165 -7.86 -1.89 15.14
N PHE A 166 -8.54 -2.39 16.18
CA PHE A 166 -8.07 -3.51 16.98
C PHE A 166 -8.42 -4.88 16.40
N ALA A 167 -9.31 -4.97 15.40
CA ALA A 167 -9.75 -6.22 14.80
C ALA A 167 -10.28 -6.01 13.37
N GLN A 168 -9.42 -6.25 12.39
CA GLN A 168 -9.69 -6.17 10.96
C GLN A 168 -9.64 -7.56 10.34
N LEU A 169 -10.57 -7.82 9.42
CA LEU A 169 -10.66 -9.11 8.71
C LEU A 169 -10.29 -8.92 7.25
N GLN A 170 -9.20 -9.57 6.82
CA GLN A 170 -8.71 -9.57 5.45
C GLN A 170 -8.94 -10.92 4.79
N ILE A 171 -9.43 -10.91 3.54
CA ILE A 171 -9.75 -12.11 2.76
C ILE A 171 -9.24 -11.93 1.33
N GLY A 172 -8.54 -12.93 0.80
CA GLY A 172 -8.09 -12.97 -0.59
C GLY A 172 -6.64 -13.43 -0.71
N LYS A 173 -5.97 -13.03 -1.79
CA LYS A 173 -4.54 -13.28 -2.03
C LYS A 173 -3.69 -12.13 -1.52
N PHE A 174 -2.78 -12.41 -0.60
CA PHE A 174 -1.86 -11.42 -0.03
C PHE A 174 -0.64 -12.11 0.57
N LYS A 175 0.32 -11.33 1.07
CA LYS A 175 1.49 -11.88 1.75
C LYS A 175 1.08 -12.43 3.12
N GLU A 176 1.47 -13.66 3.41
CA GLU A 176 1.35 -14.21 4.76
C GLU A 176 2.15 -13.36 5.76
N PRO A 177 1.73 -13.29 7.03
CA PRO A 177 2.33 -12.43 8.05
C PRO A 177 3.67 -12.97 8.57
N VAL A 178 4.62 -13.28 7.69
CA VAL A 178 5.94 -13.84 8.04
C VAL A 178 7.06 -13.25 7.17
N GLY A 179 8.20 -12.93 7.79
CA GLY A 179 9.35 -12.27 7.16
C GLY A 179 9.18 -10.74 7.06
N LEU A 180 10.12 -10.00 7.62
CA LEU A 180 10.03 -8.55 7.76
C LEU A 180 10.16 -7.86 6.41
N GLU A 181 11.22 -8.16 5.67
CA GLU A 181 11.46 -7.61 4.34
C GLU A 181 10.50 -8.21 3.30
N ARG A 182 10.03 -9.45 3.52
CA ARG A 182 8.97 -10.06 2.71
C ARG A 182 7.73 -9.18 2.75
N LEU A 183 7.29 -8.76 3.94
CA LEU A 183 6.10 -7.92 4.12
C LEU A 183 6.24 -6.53 3.49
N GLN A 184 7.45 -5.99 3.41
CA GLN A 184 7.72 -4.69 2.77
C GLN A 184 7.40 -4.66 1.27
N SER A 185 6.91 -3.51 0.77
CA SER A 185 6.75 -3.28 -0.66
C SER A 185 8.09 -3.44 -1.39
N ALA A 186 8.08 -4.08 -2.56
CA ALA A 186 9.29 -4.22 -3.37
C ALA A 186 9.80 -2.88 -3.94
N ALA A 187 8.98 -1.83 -3.91
CA ALA A 187 9.37 -0.47 -4.29
C ALA A 187 10.15 0.27 -3.19
N ASN A 188 10.10 -0.23 -1.95
CA ASN A 188 10.66 0.44 -0.76
C ASN A 188 11.85 -0.34 -0.17
N LEU A 189 12.35 -1.36 -0.88
CA LEU A 189 13.50 -2.15 -0.43
C LEU A 189 14.76 -1.27 -0.39
N LEU A 190 15.63 -1.54 0.59
CA LEU A 190 16.94 -0.88 0.67
C LEU A 190 17.88 -1.39 -0.44
N PHE A 191 17.83 -2.69 -0.74
CA PHE A 191 18.63 -3.33 -1.79
C PHE A 191 17.76 -3.69 -3.01
N ILE A 192 18.40 -3.89 -4.16
CA ILE A 192 17.73 -4.22 -5.43
C ILE A 192 16.91 -5.52 -5.39
N GLU A 193 17.33 -6.49 -4.58
CA GLU A 193 16.59 -7.71 -4.27
C GLU A 193 16.54 -7.95 -2.77
N ARG A 194 15.53 -8.72 -2.36
CA ARG A 194 15.37 -9.16 -0.97
C ARG A 194 16.50 -10.12 -0.57
N GLY A 195 16.83 -10.14 0.72
CA GLY A 195 17.78 -11.06 1.31
C GLY A 195 17.31 -12.51 1.32
N LEU A 196 18.26 -13.40 1.60
CA LEU A 196 18.06 -14.85 1.67
C LEU A 196 16.94 -15.32 2.63
N PRO A 197 16.68 -14.67 3.80
CA PRO A 197 15.58 -15.09 4.68
C PRO A 197 14.23 -15.13 3.98
N THR A 198 14.02 -14.24 3.00
CA THR A 198 12.76 -14.14 2.28
C THR A 198 12.50 -15.34 1.37
N GLN A 199 13.52 -16.13 1.05
CA GLN A 199 13.38 -17.38 0.31
C GLN A 199 12.93 -18.54 1.18
N LEU A 200 13.05 -18.42 2.52
CA LEU A 200 12.63 -19.42 3.48
C LEU A 200 11.21 -19.18 4.03
N VAL A 201 10.50 -18.19 3.49
CA VAL A 201 9.13 -17.85 3.87
C VAL A 201 8.26 -17.75 2.61
N PRO A 202 6.95 -18.03 2.69
CA PRO A 202 6.05 -17.86 1.57
C PRO A 202 6.05 -16.42 1.04
N ASN A 203 5.76 -16.26 -0.25
CA ASN A 203 5.61 -14.94 -0.85
C ASN A 203 4.19 -14.42 -0.66
N ARG A 204 3.21 -15.15 -1.17
CA ARG A 204 1.80 -14.75 -1.25
C ARG A 204 0.92 -15.98 -1.36
N ASP A 205 -0.15 -16.00 -0.59
CA ASP A 205 -1.10 -17.09 -0.61
C ASP A 205 -2.54 -16.57 -0.46
N VAL A 206 -3.50 -17.42 -0.78
CA VAL A 206 -4.93 -17.16 -0.60
C VAL A 206 -5.34 -17.62 0.79
N GLY A 207 -5.99 -16.73 1.52
CA GLY A 207 -6.45 -17.05 2.86
C GLY A 207 -7.29 -15.96 3.51
N ILE A 208 -7.45 -16.12 4.82
CA ILE A 208 -8.19 -15.21 5.70
C ILE A 208 -7.26 -14.84 6.84
N GLN A 209 -7.22 -13.56 7.21
CA GLN A 209 -6.40 -13.07 8.32
C GLN A 209 -7.21 -12.11 9.20
N LEU A 210 -7.20 -12.37 10.51
CA LEU A 210 -7.58 -11.42 11.53
C LEU A 210 -6.33 -10.69 12.01
N HIS A 211 -6.33 -9.36 11.97
CA HIS A 211 -5.21 -8.55 12.43
C HIS A 211 -5.69 -7.27 13.10
N GLY A 212 -4.82 -6.66 13.89
CA GLY A 212 -5.18 -5.42 14.56
C GLY A 212 -4.05 -4.86 15.40
N LYS A 213 -4.33 -3.70 15.99
CA LYS A 213 -3.41 -3.03 16.92
C LYS A 213 -4.05 -2.89 18.30
N LEU A 214 -3.29 -3.26 19.31
CA LEU A 214 -3.67 -3.17 20.71
C LEU A 214 -2.91 -2.03 21.38
N TRP A 215 -3.57 -1.39 22.36
CA TRP A 215 -2.96 -0.33 23.16
C TRP A 215 -2.43 0.84 22.33
N GLY A 216 -3.19 1.23 21.29
CA GLY A 216 -2.73 2.15 20.26
C GLY A 216 -1.91 1.40 19.22
N ASN A 217 -0.65 1.78 19.05
CA ASN A 217 0.28 1.14 18.11
C ASN A 217 1.35 0.25 18.80
N THR A 218 1.23 0.10 20.12
CA THR A 218 2.22 -0.57 20.97
C THR A 218 2.41 -2.05 20.60
N LEU A 219 1.32 -2.76 20.28
CA LEU A 219 1.38 -4.15 19.84
C LEU A 219 0.45 -4.38 18.65
N GLY A 220 1.03 -4.78 17.52
CA GLY A 220 0.29 -5.35 16.39
C GLY A 220 0.25 -6.88 16.49
N TYR A 221 -0.86 -7.47 16.07
CA TYR A 221 -0.98 -8.91 15.92
C TYR A 221 -1.58 -9.27 14.55
N GLN A 222 -1.22 -10.44 14.05
CA GLN A 222 -1.83 -11.09 12.90
C GLN A 222 -2.04 -12.57 13.22
N LEU A 223 -3.20 -13.10 12.86
CA LEU A 223 -3.51 -14.53 12.86
C LEU A 223 -4.24 -14.85 11.56
N GLY A 224 -3.73 -15.78 10.76
CA GLY A 224 -4.33 -16.15 9.49
C GLY A 224 -4.32 -17.64 9.21
N TYR A 225 -5.20 -18.02 8.29
CA TYR A 225 -5.43 -19.37 7.79
C TYR A 225 -5.38 -19.32 6.26
N PHE A 226 -4.47 -20.09 5.69
CA PHE A 226 -4.08 -20.01 4.28
C PHE A 226 -4.11 -21.37 3.61
N ASN A 227 -4.19 -21.39 2.28
CA ASN A 227 -4.13 -22.62 1.51
C ASN A 227 -2.86 -23.43 1.75
N GLY A 228 -1.77 -22.76 2.09
CA GLY A 228 -0.45 -23.34 2.22
C GLY A 228 0.42 -22.98 1.03
N THR A 229 1.63 -22.52 1.30
CA THR A 229 2.60 -22.25 0.23
C THR A 229 4.03 -22.51 0.73
N GLY A 230 4.77 -23.28 -0.06
CA GLY A 230 6.18 -23.56 0.21
C GLY A 230 7.08 -22.32 0.21
N ASP A 231 8.29 -22.49 0.72
CA ASP A 231 9.36 -21.49 0.75
C ASP A 231 9.54 -20.71 -0.57
N GLY A 232 9.40 -19.39 -0.49
CA GLY A 232 9.47 -18.45 -1.61
C GLY A 232 8.32 -18.57 -2.63
N GLY A 233 7.40 -19.52 -2.44
CA GLY A 233 6.31 -19.81 -3.34
C GLY A 233 5.20 -18.77 -3.31
N SER A 234 4.32 -18.82 -4.30
CA SER A 234 3.05 -18.12 -4.26
C SER A 234 1.96 -19.01 -4.83
N GLY A 235 0.80 -19.06 -4.20
CA GLY A 235 -0.37 -19.82 -4.63
C GLY A 235 -1.55 -18.93 -5.03
N ASP A 236 -2.34 -19.37 -6.02
CA ASP A 236 -3.72 -18.91 -6.27
C ASP A 236 -4.73 -20.00 -5.88
N ILE A 237 -4.37 -21.26 -6.12
CA ILE A 237 -5.21 -22.44 -5.92
C ILE A 237 -4.29 -23.55 -5.39
N GLU A 238 -4.77 -24.31 -4.41
CA GLU A 238 -4.09 -25.52 -3.97
C GLU A 238 -4.33 -26.65 -4.98
N THR A 239 -3.27 -27.36 -5.34
CA THR A 239 -3.29 -28.35 -6.43
C THR A 239 -2.64 -29.69 -6.07
N THR A 240 -2.12 -29.81 -4.86
CA THR A 240 -1.22 -30.88 -4.44
C THR A 240 -1.73 -31.57 -3.19
N ASP A 241 -2.29 -30.84 -2.23
CA ASP A 241 -2.83 -31.40 -0.99
C ASP A 241 -4.08 -30.64 -0.46
N ASP A 242 -4.61 -31.05 0.70
CA ASP A 242 -5.73 -30.36 1.37
C ASP A 242 -5.29 -29.63 2.65
N GLY A 243 -4.01 -29.70 3.00
CA GLY A 243 -3.41 -29.07 4.18
C GLY A 243 -3.57 -27.56 4.16
N LYS A 244 -3.51 -26.93 5.33
CA LYS A 244 -3.67 -25.48 5.48
C LYS A 244 -2.62 -24.93 6.43
N ASP A 245 -2.16 -23.72 6.11
CA ASP A 245 -1.18 -23.01 6.94
C ASP A 245 -1.88 -22.10 7.94
N ILE A 246 -1.48 -22.22 9.20
CA ILE A 246 -1.75 -21.22 10.23
C ILE A 246 -0.53 -20.32 10.31
N ALA A 247 -0.75 -19.02 10.19
CA ALA A 247 0.30 -18.01 10.36
C ALA A 247 -0.06 -17.07 11.52
N ALA A 248 0.89 -16.82 12.41
CA ALA A 248 0.74 -15.90 13.53
C ALA A 248 1.94 -14.96 13.61
N ARG A 249 1.69 -13.69 13.91
CA ARG A 249 2.74 -12.68 14.10
C ARG A 249 2.37 -11.73 15.22
N LEU A 250 3.39 -11.38 15.99
CA LEU A 250 3.38 -10.28 16.95
C LEU A 250 4.46 -9.27 16.57
N PHE A 251 4.13 -7.99 16.61
CA PHE A 251 5.09 -6.91 16.37
C PHE A 251 4.85 -5.77 17.35
N ALA A 252 5.82 -5.51 18.21
CA ALA A 252 5.74 -4.56 19.30
C ALA A 252 6.61 -3.33 19.06
N HIS A 253 6.12 -2.19 19.51
CA HIS A 253 6.86 -0.95 19.68
C HIS A 253 6.94 -0.67 21.18
N PRO A 254 7.88 -1.29 21.90
CA PRO A 254 7.86 -1.37 23.38
C PRO A 254 7.95 0.01 24.05
N PHE A 255 8.47 1.01 23.35
CA PHE A 255 8.71 2.34 23.89
C PHE A 255 7.78 3.42 23.32
N ASP A 256 6.74 3.05 22.55
CA ASP A 256 5.77 3.99 21.95
C ASP A 256 5.17 4.97 22.97
N ARG A 257 5.00 4.51 24.22
CA ARG A 257 4.38 5.25 25.34
C ARG A 257 5.36 6.02 26.23
N THR A 258 6.66 5.95 25.95
CA THR A 258 7.67 6.72 26.70
C THR A 258 7.72 8.17 26.20
N ASP A 259 8.41 9.06 26.90
CA ASP A 259 8.70 10.42 26.38
C ASP A 259 10.06 10.50 25.66
N ILE A 260 10.80 9.38 25.59
CA ILE A 260 12.14 9.32 25.03
C ILE A 260 12.04 9.09 23.51
N GLY A 261 12.09 10.18 22.76
CA GLY A 261 11.91 10.19 21.30
C GLY A 261 12.68 9.11 20.52
N PRO A 262 14.00 8.95 20.74
CA PRO A 262 14.77 7.91 20.06
C PRO A 262 14.32 6.48 20.37
N LEU A 263 13.83 6.19 21.58
CA LEU A 263 13.40 4.83 21.94
C LEU A 263 12.12 4.40 21.24
N LYS A 264 11.21 5.34 20.95
CA LYS A 264 9.94 5.09 20.20
C LYS A 264 10.16 4.47 18.82
N LYS A 265 11.38 4.54 18.30
CA LYS A 265 11.72 4.09 16.94
C LYS A 265 12.12 2.62 16.85
N LEU A 266 12.17 1.92 17.99
CA LEU A 266 12.44 0.49 18.03
C LEU A 266 11.15 -0.31 17.73
N GLY A 267 11.22 -1.18 16.72
CA GLY A 267 10.22 -2.18 16.42
C GLY A 267 10.82 -3.58 16.54
N LEU A 268 10.12 -4.49 17.22
CA LEU A 268 10.54 -5.88 17.40
C LEU A 268 9.37 -6.81 17.12
N GLY A 269 9.62 -7.99 16.57
CA GLY A 269 8.56 -8.94 16.35
C GLY A 269 9.04 -10.36 16.15
N ILE A 270 8.07 -11.25 16.11
CA ILE A 270 8.25 -12.66 15.80
C ILE A 270 7.04 -13.12 14.99
N ALA A 271 7.29 -13.95 13.98
CA ALA A 271 6.25 -14.64 13.23
C ALA A 271 6.50 -16.14 13.24
N VAL A 272 5.41 -16.91 13.19
CA VAL A 272 5.43 -18.36 13.06
C VAL A 272 4.41 -18.75 12.00
N THR A 273 4.78 -19.67 11.11
CA THR A 273 3.82 -20.39 10.27
C THR A 273 3.94 -21.88 10.53
N HIS A 274 2.83 -22.59 10.46
CA HIS A 274 2.79 -24.03 10.56
C HIS A 274 1.68 -24.59 9.69
N GLY A 275 1.99 -25.66 8.97
CA GLY A 275 0.98 -26.45 8.29
C GLY A 275 1.59 -27.62 7.54
N GLN A 276 0.76 -28.22 6.73
CA GLN A 276 0.97 -29.52 6.08
C GLN A 276 1.03 -29.29 4.58
N HIS A 277 2.16 -29.65 3.97
CA HIS A 277 2.40 -29.44 2.55
C HIS A 277 3.11 -30.63 1.93
N GLU A 278 2.55 -31.09 0.84
CA GLU A 278 3.21 -31.99 -0.09
C GLU A 278 3.63 -31.25 -1.35
N GLY A 279 4.69 -31.72 -1.99
CA GLY A 279 5.03 -31.31 -3.35
C GLY A 279 6.37 -30.64 -3.54
N ALA A 280 6.52 -29.99 -4.69
CA ALA A 280 7.81 -29.58 -5.21
C ALA A 280 8.46 -28.47 -4.37
N LEU A 281 9.74 -28.67 -4.05
CA LEU A 281 10.55 -27.68 -3.36
C LEU A 281 11.16 -26.67 -4.35
N ARG A 282 11.19 -25.40 -3.98
CA ARG A 282 11.76 -24.33 -4.81
C ARG A 282 13.27 -24.22 -4.58
N ASN A 283 14.00 -23.92 -5.65
CA ASN A 283 15.43 -23.68 -5.62
C ASN A 283 15.75 -22.36 -4.92
N TYR A 284 16.96 -22.25 -4.39
CA TYR A 284 17.45 -21.00 -3.79
C TYR A 284 18.37 -20.26 -4.76
N SER A 285 18.17 -18.96 -4.83
CA SER A 285 18.88 -18.05 -5.72
C SER A 285 19.63 -16.96 -4.95
N THR A 286 20.68 -16.41 -5.53
CA THR A 286 21.41 -15.27 -4.97
C THR A 286 20.64 -13.96 -5.18
N ALA A 287 21.14 -12.85 -4.64
CA ALA A 287 20.62 -11.52 -4.96
C ALA A 287 20.73 -11.20 -6.47
N GLY A 288 21.66 -11.82 -7.20
CA GLY A 288 21.72 -11.74 -8.67
C GLY A 288 20.69 -12.61 -9.41
N GLN A 289 19.78 -13.27 -8.69
CA GLN A 289 18.84 -14.28 -9.18
C GLN A 289 19.51 -15.51 -9.84
N GLN A 290 20.79 -15.76 -9.54
CA GLN A 290 21.46 -17.00 -9.96
C GLN A 290 21.13 -18.11 -8.99
N VAL A 291 20.68 -19.25 -9.50
CA VAL A 291 20.37 -20.42 -8.68
C VAL A 291 21.68 -20.99 -8.13
N TRP A 292 21.85 -20.95 -6.81
CA TRP A 292 23.05 -21.49 -6.15
C TRP A 292 22.80 -22.86 -5.51
N TYR A 293 21.53 -23.18 -5.21
CA TYR A 293 21.14 -24.48 -4.68
C TYR A 293 19.91 -25.01 -5.43
N ARG A 294 19.98 -26.29 -5.82
CA ARG A 294 18.87 -27.00 -6.47
C ARG A 294 18.52 -28.24 -5.69
N TRP A 295 17.23 -28.45 -5.47
CA TRP A 295 16.74 -29.74 -5.02
C TRP A 295 16.94 -30.79 -6.11
N ARG A 296 17.22 -32.03 -5.71
CA ARG A 296 17.34 -33.11 -6.68
C ARG A 296 15.97 -33.34 -7.34
N THR A 297 15.95 -33.22 -8.66
CA THR A 297 14.80 -33.53 -9.51
C THR A 297 15.24 -34.44 -10.65
N GLY A 298 14.34 -35.30 -11.12
CA GLY A 298 14.56 -36.19 -12.26
C GLY A 298 15.14 -37.57 -11.92
N VAL A 299 15.62 -38.23 -12.97
CA VAL A 299 16.12 -39.62 -12.95
C VAL A 299 17.56 -39.66 -12.47
N GLY A 300 17.82 -40.35 -11.35
CA GLY A 300 19.16 -40.59 -10.83
C GLY A 300 20.00 -41.47 -11.77
N THR A 301 21.31 -41.57 -11.49
CA THR A 301 22.31 -42.30 -12.31
C THR A 301 21.94 -43.77 -12.60
N ASN A 302 21.06 -44.36 -11.80
CA ASN A 302 20.59 -45.75 -11.94
C ASN A 302 19.22 -45.89 -12.66
N GLY A 303 18.72 -44.84 -13.32
CA GLY A 303 17.42 -44.92 -14.02
C GLY A 303 16.19 -44.77 -13.12
N ALA A 304 16.36 -44.57 -11.81
CA ALA A 304 15.26 -44.32 -10.87
C ALA A 304 15.05 -42.81 -10.64
N THR A 305 13.84 -42.31 -10.87
CA THR A 305 13.44 -40.94 -10.50
C THR A 305 13.52 -40.78 -8.99
N ALA A 306 14.30 -39.83 -8.50
CA ALA A 306 14.49 -39.55 -7.08
C ALA A 306 14.30 -38.06 -6.81
N ASN A 307 13.03 -37.62 -6.84
CA ASN A 307 12.67 -36.24 -6.53
C ASN A 307 12.66 -36.05 -5.02
N VAL A 308 13.31 -35.00 -4.53
CA VAL A 308 13.11 -34.52 -3.16
C VAL A 308 11.89 -33.61 -3.16
N VAL A 309 10.85 -34.01 -2.45
CA VAL A 309 9.61 -33.25 -2.28
C VAL A 309 9.35 -33.02 -0.80
N SER A 310 8.56 -31.99 -0.50
CA SER A 310 8.00 -31.81 0.84
C SER A 310 7.13 -33.02 1.19
N ASP A 311 7.29 -33.56 2.40
CA ASP A 311 6.57 -34.73 2.92
C ASP A 311 5.86 -34.35 4.21
N ASP A 312 4.95 -33.40 4.06
CA ASP A 312 4.11 -32.90 5.14
C ASP A 312 4.88 -32.14 6.24
N ASN A 313 4.15 -31.35 7.03
CA ASN A 313 4.67 -30.66 8.22
C ASN A 313 5.83 -29.66 7.98
N THR A 314 5.50 -28.44 7.59
CA THR A 314 6.43 -27.30 7.53
C THR A 314 6.17 -26.33 8.68
N THR A 315 7.23 -25.95 9.39
CA THR A 315 7.19 -24.90 10.42
C THR A 315 8.25 -23.84 10.12
N ARG A 316 7.85 -22.56 10.18
CA ARG A 316 8.75 -21.42 9.99
C ARG A 316 8.71 -20.52 11.22
N ILE A 317 9.86 -20.08 11.71
CA ILE A 317 9.98 -19.14 12.83
C ILE A 317 10.85 -17.97 12.38
N ALA A 318 10.35 -16.74 12.55
CA ALA A 318 10.98 -15.54 12.03
C ALA A 318 11.03 -14.39 13.06
N PRO A 319 11.99 -14.38 14.00
CA PRO A 319 12.28 -13.19 14.80
C PRO A 319 12.88 -12.07 13.93
N GLN A 320 12.44 -10.85 14.19
CA GLN A 320 12.68 -9.71 13.32
C GLN A 320 12.61 -8.38 14.08
N GLY A 321 13.26 -7.34 13.56
CA GLY A 321 13.18 -6.02 14.17
C GLY A 321 13.87 -4.93 13.37
N TYR A 322 13.62 -3.69 13.78
CA TYR A 322 14.24 -2.52 13.19
C TYR A 322 14.39 -1.37 14.18
N TYR A 323 15.23 -0.41 13.80
CA TYR A 323 15.40 0.87 14.48
C TYR A 323 15.68 1.98 13.45
N TYR A 324 14.85 3.03 13.44
CA TYR A 324 14.97 4.15 12.49
C TYR A 324 14.88 5.51 13.18
N TRP A 325 15.99 6.24 13.28
CA TRP A 325 16.02 7.53 13.95
C TRP A 325 16.76 8.57 13.09
N GLY A 326 16.00 9.60 12.68
CA GLY A 326 16.49 10.59 11.72
C GLY A 326 16.93 9.91 10.42
N PRO A 327 18.12 10.23 9.87
CA PRO A 327 18.61 9.61 8.63
C PRO A 327 19.10 8.17 8.82
N PHE A 328 19.35 7.73 10.05
CA PHE A 328 19.88 6.40 10.34
C PHE A 328 18.77 5.35 10.43
N GLY A 329 19.03 4.18 9.83
CA GLY A 329 18.13 3.04 9.87
C GLY A 329 18.88 1.72 9.90
N VAL A 330 18.43 0.79 10.73
CA VAL A 330 18.87 -0.61 10.73
C VAL A 330 17.65 -1.53 10.80
N PHE A 331 17.67 -2.61 10.04
CA PHE A 331 16.73 -3.71 10.25
C PHE A 331 17.46 -5.05 10.19
N GLY A 332 16.86 -6.06 10.82
CA GLY A 332 17.34 -7.43 10.73
C GLY A 332 16.21 -8.44 10.89
N GLU A 333 16.42 -9.60 10.30
CA GLU A 333 15.55 -10.76 10.45
C GLU A 333 16.35 -12.05 10.38
N TYR A 334 15.83 -13.07 11.04
CA TYR A 334 16.36 -14.42 11.04
C TYR A 334 15.19 -15.36 10.78
N VAL A 335 15.35 -16.37 9.93
CA VAL A 335 14.31 -17.35 9.61
C VAL A 335 14.87 -18.74 9.78
N ILE A 336 14.11 -19.58 10.49
CA ILE A 336 14.26 -21.03 10.53
C ILE A 336 13.07 -21.61 9.77
N SER A 337 13.33 -22.43 8.76
CA SER A 337 12.33 -23.17 8.00
C SER A 337 12.63 -24.65 8.15
N SER A 338 11.82 -25.32 8.95
CA SER A 338 11.90 -26.74 9.23
C SER A 338 10.81 -27.49 8.48
N ARG A 339 11.15 -28.56 7.78
CA ARG A 339 10.16 -29.40 7.09
C ARG A 339 10.58 -30.85 7.06
N ASP A 340 9.62 -31.75 6.94
CA ASP A 340 9.89 -33.13 6.56
C ASP A 340 9.95 -33.23 5.03
N ALA A 341 10.89 -34.00 4.52
CA ALA A 341 11.08 -34.18 3.08
C ALA A 341 11.28 -35.65 2.75
N VAL A 342 10.76 -36.06 1.60
CA VAL A 342 10.85 -37.43 1.11
C VAL A 342 11.53 -37.48 -0.24
N SER A 343 12.36 -38.51 -0.43
CA SER A 343 12.90 -38.90 -1.71
C SER A 343 12.63 -40.38 -1.92
N SER A 344 11.92 -40.72 -3.00
CA SER A 344 11.63 -42.10 -3.40
C SER A 344 12.35 -42.43 -4.70
N ALA A 345 13.02 -43.58 -4.77
CA ALA A 345 13.71 -44.10 -5.95
C ALA A 345 13.33 -45.58 -6.16
N GLY A 346 12.38 -45.85 -7.05
CA GLY A 346 11.77 -47.17 -7.15
C GLY A 346 10.98 -47.50 -5.89
N THR A 347 11.30 -48.61 -5.21
CA THR A 347 10.69 -49.01 -3.93
C THR A 347 11.40 -48.44 -2.70
N ALA A 348 12.57 -47.81 -2.88
CA ALA A 348 13.32 -47.23 -1.78
C ALA A 348 12.81 -45.82 -1.47
N THR A 349 12.39 -45.60 -0.23
CA THR A 349 11.94 -44.29 0.26
C THR A 349 12.80 -43.85 1.44
N ARG A 350 13.32 -42.62 1.36
CA ARG A 350 14.03 -41.95 2.47
C ARG A 350 13.25 -40.72 2.89
N ARG A 351 13.01 -40.60 4.20
CA ARG A 351 12.43 -39.43 4.84
C ARG A 351 13.45 -38.78 5.74
N GLU A 352 13.49 -37.45 5.74
CA GLU A 352 14.40 -36.69 6.58
C GLU A 352 13.81 -35.32 6.92
N ARG A 353 14.07 -34.87 8.14
CA ARG A 353 13.76 -33.49 8.54
C ARG A 353 14.87 -32.56 8.08
N LEU A 354 14.51 -31.50 7.37
CA LEU A 354 15.41 -30.50 6.85
C LEU A 354 15.18 -29.17 7.57
N ASP A 355 16.24 -28.65 8.19
CA ASP A 355 16.24 -27.37 8.88
C ASP A 355 17.09 -26.35 8.10
N ASN A 356 16.42 -25.43 7.40
CA ASN A 356 17.06 -24.36 6.66
C ASN A 356 17.06 -23.08 7.50
N GLN A 357 18.18 -22.37 7.52
CA GLN A 357 18.34 -21.16 8.32
C GLN A 357 18.96 -20.06 7.48
N ALA A 358 18.43 -18.84 7.59
CA ALA A 358 18.96 -17.67 6.92
C ALA A 358 18.73 -16.41 7.74
N TRP A 359 19.65 -15.45 7.68
CA TRP A 359 19.53 -14.18 8.37
C TRP A 359 20.09 -13.03 7.55
N GLN A 360 19.66 -11.82 7.91
CA GLN A 360 20.24 -10.59 7.36
C GLN A 360 20.21 -9.45 8.38
N VAL A 361 21.14 -8.53 8.22
CA VAL A 361 21.17 -7.22 8.86
C VAL A 361 21.51 -6.20 7.78
N ALA A 362 20.71 -5.13 7.71
CA ALA A 362 20.90 -4.07 6.74
C ALA A 362 20.94 -2.73 7.45
N VAL A 363 21.91 -1.89 7.08
CA VAL A 363 22.14 -0.56 7.66
C VAL A 363 22.03 0.49 6.55
N SER A 364 21.41 1.61 6.87
CA SER A 364 21.16 2.71 5.94
C SER A 364 21.36 4.05 6.63
N TYR A 365 21.83 5.03 5.85
CA TYR A 365 21.98 6.41 6.29
C TYR A 365 21.69 7.36 5.13
N PHE A 366 20.71 8.26 5.28
CA PHE A 366 20.40 9.26 4.25
C PHE A 366 21.32 10.47 4.39
N LEU A 367 22.23 10.63 3.43
CA LEU A 367 23.28 11.66 3.45
C LEU A 367 22.73 13.09 3.42
N THR A 368 21.56 13.27 2.81
CA THR A 368 20.85 14.55 2.68
C THR A 368 19.98 14.89 3.89
N GLY A 369 19.93 14.01 4.90
CA GLY A 369 19.34 14.28 6.21
C GLY A 369 17.83 14.03 6.30
N GLU A 370 17.20 13.49 5.26
CA GLU A 370 15.80 13.10 5.31
C GLU A 370 15.54 12.02 6.36
N GLU A 371 14.31 11.98 6.87
CA GLU A 371 13.90 10.93 7.80
C GLU A 371 13.87 9.58 7.10
N ASN A 372 14.61 8.63 7.67
CA ASN A 372 14.59 7.23 7.28
C ASN A 372 13.46 6.50 8.02
N SER A 373 12.88 5.51 7.37
CA SER A 373 11.77 4.75 7.93
C SER A 373 11.72 3.33 7.37
N PHE A 374 11.09 2.43 8.11
CA PHE A 374 10.71 1.13 7.59
C PHE A 374 9.55 1.34 6.60
N GLY A 375 9.89 1.30 5.30
CA GLY A 375 9.03 1.80 4.22
C GLY A 375 7.72 1.07 3.99
#